data_AF-A0A971MM36-F1
#
_entry.id   AF-A0A971MM36-F1
#
_cell.length_a   1.000
_cell.length_b   1.000
_cell.length_c   1.000
_cell.angle_alpha   90.00
_cell.angle_beta   90.00
_cell.angle_gamma   90.00
#
_symmetry.space_group_name_H-M   'P 1'
#
loop_
_entity.id
_entity.type
_entity.pdbx_description
1 polymer ?
#
loop_
_entity_poly.entity_id
_entity_poly.type
_entity_poly.pdbx_seq_one_letter_code
_entity_poly.pdbx_strand_id
1 'polypeptide(L)' 'MVVARCALCGKMAEVPRDHKDYRRFEEAEEEERRKMIYVCDLCSHRVRYESDNQLKPKKPM' A
#
# COMPACT_ATOMS: atom_id res chain seq x y z
N MET A 1 3.78 -7.86 15.47
CA MET A 1 3.52 -6.68 14.61
C MET A 1 4.56 -6.70 13.53
N VAL A 2 4.19 -6.55 12.25
CA VAL A 2 5.14 -6.60 11.16
C VAL A 2 5.28 -5.21 10.56
N VAL A 3 6.52 -4.73 10.43
CA VAL A 3 6.80 -3.43 9.84
C VAL A 3 7.27 -3.66 8.40
N ALA A 4 6.60 -3.03 7.44
CA ALA A 4 6.94 -3.13 6.04
C ALA A 4 7.17 -1.74 5.43
N ARG A 5 8.03 -1.67 4.41
CA ARG A 5 8.28 -0.44 3.67
C ARG A 5 7.24 -0.30 2.56
N CYS A 6 6.56 0.84 2.51
CA CYS A 6 5.64 1.15 1.43
C CYS A 6 6.40 1.36 0.11
N ALA A 7 6.00 0.68 -0.95
CA ALA A 7 6.58 0.80 -2.29
C ALA A 7 6.33 2.18 -2.93
N LEU A 8 5.22 2.84 -2.59
CA LEU A 8 4.88 4.16 -3.14
C LEU A 8 5.57 5.34 -2.44
N CYS A 9 5.46 5.45 -1.10
CA CYS A 9 6.05 6.58 -0.36
C CYS A 9 7.38 6.25 0.32
N GLY A 10 7.83 4.99 0.30
CA GLY A 10 9.07 4.55 0.94
C GLY A 10 9.06 4.55 2.47
N LYS A 11 7.95 4.98 3.12
CA LYS A 11 7.81 5.01 4.58
C LYS A 11 7.63 3.62 5.15
N MET A 12 8.19 3.38 6.33
CA MET A 12 7.90 2.19 7.12
C MET A 12 6.51 2.36 7.76
N ALA A 13 5.63 1.39 7.57
CA ALA A 13 4.33 1.35 8.23
C ALA A 13 4.10 -0.04 8.84
N GLU A 14 3.27 -0.05 9.88
CA GLU A 14 2.84 -1.29 10.51
C GLU A 14 1.77 -1.95 9.64
N VAL A 15 2.01 -3.22 9.30
CA VAL A 15 1.04 -4.03 8.57
C VAL A 15 0.04 -4.59 9.60
N PRO A 16 -1.25 -4.23 9.51
CA PRO A 16 -2.26 -4.75 10.42
C PRO A 16 -2.49 -6.24 10.18
N ARG A 17 -2.88 -6.99 11.23
CA ARG A 17 -3.14 -8.43 11.16
C ARG A 17 -4.23 -8.82 10.16
N ASP A 18 -5.18 -7.92 9.94
CA ASP A 18 -6.27 -8.06 8.97
C ASP A 18 -5.83 -7.86 7.51
N HIS A 19 -4.60 -7.42 7.26
CA HIS A 19 -4.14 -7.27 5.89
C HIS A 19 -4.00 -8.65 5.23
N LYS A 20 -4.53 -8.81 4.01
CA LYS A 20 -4.48 -10.07 3.24
C LYS A 20 -3.07 -10.67 3.11
N ASP A 21 -2.05 -9.81 3.11
CA ASP A 21 -0.65 -10.20 2.99
C ASP A 21 0.08 -10.30 4.35
N TYR A 22 -0.59 -10.02 5.48
CA TYR A 22 0.02 -10.03 6.80
C TYR A 22 0.72 -11.34 7.11
N ARG A 23 0.05 -12.48 6.83
CA ARG A 23 0.61 -13.81 7.06
C ARG A 23 1.90 -14.04 6.26
N ARG A 24 1.96 -13.51 5.03
CA ARG A 24 3.17 -13.58 4.19
C ARG A 24 4.31 -12.73 4.75
N PHE A 25 4.00 -11.54 5.26
CA PHE A 25 5.00 -10.67 5.90
C PHE A 25 5.48 -11.23 7.26
N GLU A 26 4.62 -11.94 7.97
CA GLU A 26 4.94 -12.61 9.24
C GLU A 26 5.84 -13.82 9.02
N GLU A 27 5.54 -14.64 8.01
CA GLU A 27 6.31 -15.84 7.64
C GLU A 27 7.61 -15.52 6.86
N ALA A 28 7.75 -14.30 6.32
CA ALA A 28 8.92 -13.90 5.54
C ALA A 28 10.12 -13.43 6.38
N GLU A 29 11.32 -13.79 5.92
CA GLU A 29 12.59 -13.28 6.43
C GLU A 29 12.76 -11.77 6.15
N GLU A 30 13.65 -11.09 6.88
CA GLU A 30 13.82 -9.62 6.75
C GLU A 30 14.20 -9.18 5.32
N GLU A 31 15.02 -9.96 4.61
CA GLU A 31 15.36 -9.69 3.22
C GLU A 31 14.18 -9.84 2.26
N GLU A 32 13.30 -10.81 2.50
CA GLU A 32 12.11 -11.03 1.67
C GLU A 32 11.07 -9.94 1.93
N ARG A 33 10.89 -9.53 3.19
CA ARG A 33 10.03 -8.39 3.56
C ARG A 33 10.43 -7.10 2.84
N ARG A 34 11.72 -6.89 2.56
CA ARG A 34 12.20 -5.73 1.79
C ARG A 34 11.88 -5.81 0.30
N LYS A 35 11.73 -7.02 -0.25
CA LYS A 35 11.38 -7.25 -1.67
C LYS A 35 9.87 -7.29 -1.91
N MET A 36 9.09 -7.58 -0.87
CA MET A 36 7.63 -7.63 -0.95
C MET A 36 7.03 -6.25 -1.18
N ILE A 37 6.09 -6.19 -2.11
CA ILE A 37 5.38 -4.95 -2.45
C ILE A 37 4.28 -4.74 -1.41
N TYR A 38 4.49 -3.77 -0.53
CA TYR A 38 3.48 -3.28 0.41
C TYR A 38 3.07 -1.85 0.04
N VAL A 39 1.79 -1.52 0.16
CA VAL A 39 1.28 -0.16 -0.04
C VAL A 39 0.55 0.25 1.24
N CYS A 40 0.99 1.34 1.88
CA CYS A 40 0.33 1.83 3.07
C CYS A 40 -1.05 2.42 2.76
N ASP A 41 -1.92 2.46 3.77
CA ASP A 41 -3.30 2.94 3.62
C ASP A 41 -3.37 4.36 3.05
N LEU A 42 -2.47 5.24 3.48
CA LEU A 42 -2.40 6.61 2.97
C LEU A 42 -2.17 6.64 1.45
N CYS A 43 -1.22 5.85 0.95
CA CYS A 43 -0.94 5.77 -0.47
C CYS A 43 -2.06 5.07 -1.23
N SER A 44 -2.67 4.03 -0.65
CA SER A 44 -3.82 3.33 -1.23
C SER A 44 -5.02 4.28 -1.41
N HIS A 45 -5.31 5.10 -0.39
CA HIS A 45 -6.38 6.10 -0.43
C HIS A 45 -6.07 7.20 -1.45
N ARG A 46 -4.82 7.67 -1.50
CA ARG A 46 -4.39 8.66 -2.47
C ARG A 46 -4.58 8.18 -3.91
N VAL A 47 -4.13 6.96 -4.22
CA VAL A 47 -4.28 6.37 -5.56
C VAL A 47 -5.75 6.28 -5.95
N ARG A 48 -6.62 5.78 -5.06
CA ARG A 48 -8.06 5.72 -5.29
C ARG A 48 -8.65 7.10 -5.59
N TYR A 49 -8.33 8.10 -4.75
CA TYR A 49 -8.80 9.46 -4.94
C TYR A 49 -8.34 10.08 -6.28
N GLU A 50 -7.09 9.85 -6.67
CA GLU A 50 -6.56 10.32 -7.94
C GLU A 50 -7.26 9.63 -9.13
N SER A 51 -7.48 8.32 -9.06
CA SER A 51 -8.23 7.56 -10.08
C SER A 51 -9.67 8.04 -10.22
N ASP A 52 -10.38 8.22 -9.10
CA ASP A 52 -11.77 8.68 -9.12
C ASP A 52 -11.89 10.10 -9.70
N ASN A 53 -10.93 10.99 -9.43
CA ASN A 53 -10.93 12.32 -10.03
C ASN A 53 -10.61 12.31 -11.52
N GLN A 54 -9.75 11.42 -12.00
CA GLN A 54 -9.48 11.28 -13.44
C GLN A 54 -10.68 10.69 -14.20
N LEU A 55 -11.47 9.84 -13.55
CA LEU A 55 -12.67 9.24 -14.12
C LEU A 55 -13.86 10.22 -14.20
N LYS A 56 -13.78 11.38 -13.54
CA LYS A 56 -14.83 12.39 -13.65
C LYS A 56 -14.93 12.85 -15.11
N PRO A 57 -16.12 12.79 -15.73
CA PRO A 57 -16.30 13.26 -17.10
C PRO A 57 -15.92 14.74 -17.15
N LYS A 58 -14.94 15.07 -18.00
CA LYS A 58 -14.61 16.47 -18.30
C LYS A 58 -15.88 17.07 -18.90
N LYS A 59 -16.45 18.08 -18.24
CA LYS A 59 -17.60 18.80 -18.78
C LYS A 59 -17.24 19.25 -20.21
N PRO A 60 -18.06 18.94 -21.23
CA PRO A 60 -17.89 19.58 -22.52
C PRO A 60 -18.07 21.08 -22.31
N MET A 61 -17.13 21.87 -22.85
CA MET A 61 -17.20 23.33 -22.86
C MET A 61 -18.40 23.81 -23.67
#